data_AF-A0A6J4NTG2-F1
#
_entry.id   AF-A0A6J4NTG2-F1
#
_cell.length_a   1.000
_cell.length_b   1.000
_cell.length_c   1.000
_cell.angle_alpha   90.00
_cell.angle_beta   90.00
_cell.angle_gamma   90.00
#
_symmetry.space_group_name_H-M   'P 1'
#
loop_
_entity.id
_entity.type
_entity.pdbx_description
1 polymer ?
#
loop_
_entity_poly.entity_id
_entity_poly.type
_entity_poly.pdbx_seq_one_letter_code
_entity_poly.pdbx_strand_id
1 'polypeptide(L)'
;MADIKSSIPVMLTLDPGLSDTKIVVRVDPLKPQLLVMSPEVIEVSREAIDSYLCERVVSPNPESEAWVEYGGSYFAVGFLAHKRFGSRVIVDELKYEWAIAKVLAAVGVTAIQQGLPEEFDLALGMPLPFSEWRTREKFEREVSEALAEFSFCGHPLRVRLRYFVCVPEGGGHMMVRGDRLGIDFNQEVIVTIMFGFRDLSVVVSDRGVISGHTEPLGKYRMLRMVQGRTAGHTSRERERKLLETIHQVGGAIKPKHFHSLALSKHKGRKAEEAVEIAEAVKSARAEYWAMVSRHLLSAIPAEANEIILGGGVSDYFRPELQQLLSRNFAQVRLSWSAELEEDVRVSFNLPPQERGLCVRLTDAYGLSRYMQKQVCPKASVAKVQEEV
;
A
#
# COMPACT_ATOMS: atom_id res chain seq x y z
N MET A 1 44.80 -2.89 -11.48
CA MET A 1 43.90 -1.72 -11.49
C MET A 1 42.48 -2.27 -11.39
N ALA A 2 41.85 -2.10 -10.24
CA ALA A 2 40.56 -2.70 -9.94
C ALA A 2 39.44 -1.91 -10.62
N ASP A 3 38.75 -2.57 -11.56
CA ASP A 3 37.49 -2.12 -12.14
C ASP A 3 36.40 -2.18 -11.06
N ILE A 4 36.16 -1.07 -10.35
CA ILE A 4 34.92 -0.90 -9.59
C ILE A 4 33.84 -0.53 -10.60
N LYS A 5 33.28 -1.53 -11.28
CA LYS A 5 31.92 -1.41 -11.82
C LYS A 5 31.04 -1.15 -10.61
N SER A 6 30.54 0.08 -10.45
CA SER A 6 29.50 0.36 -9.47
C SER A 6 28.30 -0.53 -9.81
N SER A 7 28.14 -1.63 -9.08
CA SER A 7 26.98 -2.51 -9.22
C SER A 7 25.75 -1.66 -8.97
N ILE A 8 24.79 -1.73 -9.89
CA ILE A 8 23.51 -1.04 -9.73
C ILE A 8 22.89 -1.51 -8.41
N PRO A 9 22.47 -0.58 -7.52
CA PRO A 9 21.89 -0.98 -6.25
C PRO A 9 20.58 -1.73 -6.49
N VAL A 10 20.25 -2.66 -5.59
CA VAL A 10 18.94 -3.28 -5.55
C VAL A 10 17.91 -2.19 -5.29
N MET A 11 16.82 -2.15 -6.06
CA MET A 11 15.77 -1.16 -5.84
C MET A 11 14.57 -1.83 -5.18
N LEU A 12 14.09 -1.21 -4.10
CA LEU A 12 12.84 -1.55 -3.43
C LEU A 12 11.93 -0.35 -3.42
N THR A 13 10.71 -0.52 -3.90
CA THR A 13 9.63 0.44 -3.65
C THR A 13 8.58 -0.22 -2.79
N LEU A 14 8.38 0.27 -1.58
CA LEU A 14 7.54 -0.36 -0.56
C LEU A 14 6.39 0.58 -0.20
N ASP A 15 5.15 0.11 -0.34
CA ASP A 15 3.97 0.74 0.27
C ASP A 15 3.55 -0.07 1.51
N PRO A 16 3.78 0.46 2.73
CA PRO A 16 3.50 -0.24 4.00
C PRO A 16 2.01 -0.18 4.37
N GLY A 17 1.12 -0.36 3.39
CA GLY A 17 -0.33 -0.23 3.57
C GLY A 17 -0.91 -1.19 4.61
N LEU A 18 -2.05 -0.81 5.19
CA LEU A 18 -2.76 -1.60 6.22
C LEU A 18 -3.58 -2.77 5.68
N SER A 19 -3.73 -2.87 4.36
CA SER A 19 -4.42 -3.98 3.72
C SER A 19 -3.44 -5.07 3.29
N ASP A 20 -2.32 -4.67 2.69
CA ASP A 20 -1.16 -5.51 2.38
C ASP A 20 0.07 -4.61 2.32
N THR A 21 1.22 -5.15 2.72
CA THR A 21 2.53 -4.55 2.44
C THR A 21 2.91 -4.92 1.01
N LYS A 22 2.98 -3.92 0.13
CA LYS A 22 3.19 -4.11 -1.31
C LYS A 22 4.58 -3.64 -1.69
N ILE A 23 5.36 -4.51 -2.32
CA ILE A 23 6.78 -4.27 -2.58
C ILE A 23 7.08 -4.56 -4.05
N VAL A 24 7.64 -3.56 -4.73
CA VAL A 24 8.22 -3.72 -6.08
C VAL A 24 9.73 -3.85 -5.94
N VAL A 25 10.26 -4.99 -6.32
CA VAL A 25 11.68 -5.34 -6.25
C VAL A 25 12.31 -5.25 -7.63
N ARG A 26 13.48 -4.64 -7.77
CA ARG A 26 14.31 -4.71 -8.97
C ARG A 26 15.76 -5.00 -8.59
N VAL A 27 16.16 -6.25 -8.75
CA VAL A 27 17.59 -6.63 -8.77
C VAL A 27 18.16 -6.44 -10.18
N ASP A 28 17.38 -6.82 -11.20
CA ASP A 28 17.55 -6.34 -12.57
C ASP A 28 16.68 -5.09 -12.76
N PRO A 29 17.25 -3.94 -13.15
CA PRO A 29 16.50 -2.72 -13.36
C PRO A 29 15.32 -2.87 -14.31
N LEU A 30 15.44 -3.70 -15.34
CA LEU A 30 14.43 -3.87 -16.38
C LEU A 30 13.31 -4.83 -15.98
N LYS A 31 13.57 -5.73 -15.02
CA LYS A 31 12.64 -6.80 -14.65
C LYS A 31 12.13 -6.62 -13.22
N PRO A 32 11.01 -5.89 -13.03
CA PRO A 32 10.41 -5.76 -11.71
C PRO A 32 9.80 -7.09 -11.26
N GLN A 33 9.89 -7.35 -9.96
CA GLN A 33 9.25 -8.47 -9.28
C GLN A 33 8.31 -7.93 -8.20
N LEU A 34 7.21 -8.63 -7.98
CA LEU A 34 6.22 -8.26 -6.98
C LEU A 34 6.37 -9.16 -5.75
N LEU A 35 6.53 -8.54 -4.59
CA LEU A 35 6.41 -9.18 -3.29
C LEU A 35 5.23 -8.56 -2.54
N VAL A 36 4.33 -9.41 -2.04
CA VAL A 36 3.18 -8.99 -1.22
C VAL A 36 3.25 -9.75 0.09
N MET A 37 3.22 -9.01 1.19
CA MET A 37 3.22 -9.56 2.55
C MET A 37 1.98 -9.07 3.30
N SER A 38 1.50 -9.88 4.24
CA SER A 38 0.45 -9.43 5.17
C SER A 38 0.90 -8.15 5.89
N PRO A 39 -0.03 -7.25 6.26
CA PRO A 39 0.32 -5.92 6.75
C PRO A 39 0.74 -5.87 8.22
N GLU A 40 0.69 -6.98 8.96
CA GLU A 40 0.91 -6.99 10.41
C GLU A 40 2.38 -6.90 10.77
N VAL A 41 2.63 -6.24 11.91
CA VAL A 41 3.93 -6.17 12.57
C VAL A 41 3.65 -6.26 14.07
N ILE A 42 4.55 -6.89 14.82
CA ILE A 42 4.50 -6.86 16.28
C ILE A 42 5.91 -7.05 16.82
N GLU A 43 6.27 -6.26 17.83
CA GLU A 43 7.47 -6.52 18.63
C GLU A 43 7.25 -7.75 19.51
N VAL A 44 8.21 -8.66 19.53
CA VAL A 44 8.17 -9.91 20.29
C VAL A 44 9.44 -10.05 21.12
N SER A 45 9.43 -10.94 22.11
CA SER A 45 10.65 -11.26 22.85
C SER A 45 11.52 -12.26 22.09
N ARG A 46 12.81 -12.33 22.43
CA ARG A 46 13.73 -13.34 21.90
C ARG A 46 13.22 -14.76 22.19
N GLU A 47 12.73 -14.99 23.41
CA GLU A 47 12.21 -16.30 23.84
C GLU A 47 11.01 -16.74 23.01
N ALA A 48 10.17 -15.80 22.57
CA ALA A 48 9.03 -16.09 21.70
C ALA A 48 9.47 -16.55 20.31
N ILE A 49 10.55 -15.96 19.77
CA ILE A 49 11.20 -16.40 18.52
C ILE A 49 11.85 -17.77 18.71
N ASP A 50 12.61 -17.98 19.79
CA ASP A 50 13.27 -19.27 20.07
C ASP A 50 12.24 -20.41 20.20
N SER A 51 11.12 -20.15 20.90
CA SER A 51 10.01 -21.10 20.98
C SER A 51 9.43 -21.44 19.61
N TYR A 52 9.24 -20.44 18.75
CA TYR A 52 8.76 -20.65 17.39
C TYR A 52 9.75 -21.50 16.56
N LEU A 53 11.05 -21.22 16.66
CA LEU A 53 12.09 -21.95 15.95
C LEU A 53 12.20 -23.41 16.40
N CYS A 54 12.02 -23.69 17.70
CA CYS A 54 11.99 -25.05 18.24
C CYS A 54 10.79 -25.89 17.76
N GLU A 55 9.64 -25.25 17.53
CA GLU A 55 8.43 -25.91 17.01
C GLU A 55 8.49 -26.16 15.49
N ARG A 56 9.48 -25.57 14.80
CA ARG A 56 9.58 -25.59 13.34
C ARG A 56 10.04 -26.96 12.83
N VAL A 57 9.21 -27.59 12.02
CA VAL A 57 9.50 -28.91 11.39
C VAL A 57 10.08 -28.75 9.98
N VAL A 58 9.70 -27.70 9.26
CA VAL A 58 10.12 -27.40 7.89
C VAL A 58 10.42 -25.92 7.76
N SER A 59 11.30 -25.55 6.83
CA SER A 59 11.60 -24.15 6.49
C SER A 59 10.49 -23.60 5.56
N PRO A 60 9.65 -22.65 6.03
CA PRO A 60 8.68 -21.96 5.19
C PRO A 60 9.36 -21.06 4.15
N ASN A 61 8.57 -20.46 3.26
CA ASN A 61 9.09 -19.39 2.42
C ASN A 61 9.50 -18.19 3.29
N PRO A 62 10.56 -17.44 2.91
CA PRO A 62 11.06 -16.31 3.70
C PRO A 62 10.00 -15.27 4.06
N GLU A 63 9.08 -14.95 3.15
CA GLU A 63 8.00 -13.99 3.37
C GLU A 63 6.93 -14.48 4.38
N SER A 64 6.85 -15.79 4.61
CA SER A 64 5.88 -16.41 5.53
C SER A 64 6.42 -16.56 6.95
N GLU A 65 7.75 -16.54 7.13
CA GLU A 65 8.41 -16.61 8.43
C GLU A 65 9.17 -15.33 8.79
N ALA A 66 8.90 -14.23 8.11
CA ALA A 66 9.65 -13.00 8.25
C ALA A 66 9.66 -12.47 9.69
N TRP A 67 10.86 -12.43 10.28
CA TRP A 67 11.16 -11.67 11.49
C TRP A 67 12.52 -11.00 11.36
N VAL A 68 12.68 -9.86 12.03
CA VAL A 68 13.91 -9.07 12.03
C VAL A 68 14.35 -8.76 13.43
N GLU A 69 15.68 -8.71 13.62
CA GLU A 69 16.34 -8.20 14.80
C GLU A 69 17.12 -6.95 14.42
N TYR A 70 16.84 -5.84 15.08
CA TYR A 70 17.61 -4.60 14.97
C TYR A 70 17.50 -3.80 16.26
N GLY A 71 18.57 -3.08 16.64
CA GLY A 71 18.55 -2.26 17.86
C GLY A 71 18.29 -3.04 19.16
N GLY A 72 18.51 -4.36 19.17
CA GLY A 72 18.22 -5.24 20.32
C GLY A 72 16.76 -5.67 20.46
N SER A 73 15.87 -5.24 19.56
CA SER A 73 14.46 -5.63 19.52
C SER A 73 14.19 -6.64 18.41
N TYR A 74 13.14 -7.46 18.61
CA TYR A 74 12.68 -8.47 17.65
C TYR A 74 11.31 -8.11 17.14
N PHE A 75 11.14 -8.15 15.81
CA PHE A 75 9.85 -7.87 15.19
C PHE A 75 9.44 -9.04 14.29
N ALA A 76 8.27 -9.61 14.55
CA ALA A 76 7.61 -10.48 13.59
C ALA A 76 6.85 -9.64 12.57
N VAL A 77 6.91 -10.03 11.29
CA VAL A 77 6.30 -9.29 10.18
C VAL A 77 5.42 -10.21 9.34
N GLY A 78 4.30 -9.66 8.85
CA GLY A 78 3.41 -10.32 7.92
C GLY A 78 2.73 -11.56 8.46
N PHE A 79 2.82 -12.67 7.72
CA PHE A 79 2.11 -13.90 8.04
C PHE A 79 2.49 -14.44 9.42
N LEU A 80 3.77 -14.38 9.78
CA LEU A 80 4.27 -14.83 11.08
C LEU A 80 3.65 -14.00 12.23
N ALA A 81 3.70 -12.67 12.11
CA ALA A 81 3.10 -11.74 13.08
C ALA A 81 1.62 -12.06 13.31
N HIS A 82 0.88 -12.29 12.24
CA HIS A 82 -0.52 -12.65 12.32
C HIS A 82 -0.75 -14.02 12.98
N LYS A 83 -0.20 -15.07 12.38
CA LYS A 83 -0.64 -16.44 12.63
C LYS A 83 -0.05 -17.02 13.89
N ARG A 84 1.21 -16.67 14.21
CA ARG A 84 1.87 -17.18 15.41
C ARG A 84 1.67 -16.28 16.62
N PHE A 85 1.73 -14.97 16.42
CA PHE A 85 1.75 -13.99 17.51
C PHE A 85 0.44 -13.22 17.67
N GLY A 86 -0.58 -13.49 16.85
CA GLY A 86 -1.91 -12.91 17.00
C GLY A 86 -1.98 -11.40 16.73
N SER A 87 -0.96 -10.84 16.05
CA SER A 87 -0.94 -9.42 15.71
C SER A 87 -2.15 -9.03 14.85
N ARG A 88 -2.62 -7.81 15.09
CA ARG A 88 -3.71 -7.17 14.34
C ARG A 88 -3.16 -5.99 13.57
N VAL A 89 -3.89 -5.58 12.54
CA VAL A 89 -3.60 -4.35 11.82
C VAL A 89 -3.69 -3.18 12.79
N ILE A 90 -2.59 -2.44 12.92
CA ILE A 90 -2.50 -1.25 13.75
C ILE A 90 -2.97 -0.06 12.91
N VAL A 91 -4.18 0.43 13.18
CA VAL A 91 -4.82 1.47 12.38
C VAL A 91 -4.57 2.88 12.92
N ASP A 92 -4.43 3.02 14.23
CA ASP A 92 -4.38 4.31 14.92
C ASP A 92 -2.95 4.83 15.18
N GLU A 93 -1.91 4.08 14.79
CA GLU A 93 -0.50 4.47 14.96
C GLU A 93 0.12 4.96 13.66
N LEU A 94 1.20 5.73 13.74
CA LEU A 94 1.84 6.34 12.56
C LEU A 94 2.44 5.26 11.67
N LYS A 95 2.19 5.33 10.35
CA LYS A 95 2.61 4.31 9.38
C LYS A 95 4.13 4.14 9.38
N TYR A 96 4.89 5.22 9.56
CA TYR A 96 6.35 5.18 9.50
C TYR A 96 7.00 4.41 10.66
N GLU A 97 6.37 4.31 11.83
CA GLU A 97 6.97 3.69 13.03
C GLU A 97 7.20 2.19 12.84
N TRP A 98 6.23 1.50 12.24
CA TRP A 98 6.34 0.08 11.91
C TRP A 98 6.90 -0.16 10.50
N ALA A 99 7.04 0.89 9.69
CA ALA A 99 7.56 0.75 8.33
C ALA A 99 9.03 0.33 8.32
N ILE A 100 9.83 0.67 9.35
CA ILE A 100 11.24 0.22 9.45
C ILE A 100 11.30 -1.30 9.48
N ALA A 101 10.60 -1.95 10.40
CA ALA A 101 10.57 -3.42 10.48
C ALA A 101 10.07 -4.06 9.17
N LYS A 102 9.10 -3.46 8.49
CA LYS A 102 8.63 -3.91 7.17
C LYS A 102 9.67 -3.76 6.06
N VAL A 103 10.42 -2.66 6.07
CA VAL A 103 11.52 -2.43 5.12
C VAL A 103 12.60 -3.47 5.34
N LEU A 104 13.06 -3.68 6.58
CA LEU A 104 14.08 -4.67 6.90
C LEU A 104 13.62 -6.09 6.50
N ALA A 105 12.37 -6.44 6.78
CA ALA A 105 11.81 -7.72 6.36
C ALA A 105 11.76 -7.86 4.83
N ALA A 106 11.32 -6.83 4.10
CA ALA A 106 11.29 -6.85 2.64
C ALA A 106 12.70 -6.98 2.03
N VAL A 107 13.69 -6.30 2.62
CA VAL A 107 15.10 -6.40 2.24
C VAL A 107 15.63 -7.81 2.50
N GLY A 108 15.36 -8.39 3.67
CA GLY A 108 15.79 -9.74 4.03
C GLY A 108 15.15 -10.83 3.17
N VAL A 109 13.84 -10.75 2.92
CA VAL A 109 13.13 -11.63 1.98
C VAL A 109 13.76 -11.55 0.60
N THR A 110 14.02 -10.33 0.12
CA THR A 110 14.66 -10.10 -1.19
C THR A 110 16.06 -10.69 -1.23
N ALA A 111 16.86 -10.50 -0.17
CA ALA A 111 18.22 -11.02 -0.09
C ALA A 111 18.26 -12.55 -0.21
N ILE A 112 17.39 -13.25 0.51
CA ILE A 112 17.31 -14.72 0.42
C ILE A 112 16.79 -15.17 -0.94
N GLN A 113 15.66 -14.62 -1.41
CA GLN A 113 15.03 -15.06 -2.66
C GLN A 113 15.91 -14.82 -3.90
N GLN A 114 16.74 -13.77 -3.87
CA GLN A 114 17.59 -13.38 -5.01
C GLN A 114 19.05 -13.80 -4.84
N GLY A 115 19.40 -14.48 -3.73
CA GLY A 115 20.77 -14.91 -3.44
C GLY A 115 21.76 -13.74 -3.32
N LEU A 116 21.33 -12.63 -2.71
CA LEU A 116 22.20 -11.47 -2.51
C LEU A 116 23.27 -11.76 -1.44
N PRO A 117 24.44 -11.13 -1.52
CA PRO A 117 25.44 -11.19 -0.46
C PRO A 117 24.91 -10.56 0.84
N GLU A 118 25.59 -10.85 1.97
CA GLU A 118 25.28 -10.22 3.26
C GLU A 118 25.42 -8.70 3.23
N GLU A 119 26.29 -8.18 2.37
CA GLU A 119 26.48 -6.74 2.16
C GLU A 119 26.14 -6.30 0.74
N PHE A 120 25.20 -5.36 0.60
CA PHE A 120 24.84 -4.80 -0.70
C PHE A 120 24.33 -3.36 -0.61
N ASP A 121 24.23 -2.71 -1.77
CA ASP A 121 23.73 -1.35 -1.90
C ASP A 121 22.23 -1.37 -2.24
N LEU A 122 21.44 -0.51 -1.59
CA LEU A 122 20.00 -0.40 -1.74
C LEU A 122 19.59 1.01 -2.20
N ALA A 123 18.61 1.05 -3.10
CA ALA A 123 17.81 2.22 -3.39
C ALA A 123 16.37 1.97 -2.89
N LEU A 124 15.87 2.83 -2.01
CA LEU A 124 14.56 2.68 -1.37
C LEU A 124 13.60 3.80 -1.76
N GLY A 125 12.39 3.43 -2.17
CA GLY A 125 11.28 4.34 -2.42
C GLY A 125 10.09 4.01 -1.55
N MET A 126 9.42 5.03 -1.02
CA MET A 126 8.24 4.81 -0.19
C MET A 126 7.24 5.96 -0.29
N PRO A 127 5.96 5.67 -0.62
CA PRO A 127 4.88 6.62 -0.41
C PRO A 127 4.44 6.63 1.06
N LEU A 128 4.26 7.82 1.63
CA LEU A 128 3.69 8.04 2.96
C LEU A 128 2.42 8.90 2.87
N PRO A 129 1.43 8.73 3.76
CA PRO A 129 0.32 9.66 3.84
C PRO A 129 0.83 11.09 3.97
N PHE A 130 0.16 12.06 3.35
CA PHE A 130 0.64 13.45 3.30
C PHE A 130 0.86 14.05 4.69
N SER A 131 0.00 13.71 5.65
CA SER A 131 0.14 14.11 7.06
C SER A 131 1.42 13.59 7.72
N GLU A 132 1.91 12.43 7.29
CA GLU A 132 3.14 11.79 7.80
C GLU A 132 4.37 12.15 6.97
N TRP A 133 4.22 12.58 5.70
CA TRP A 133 5.34 12.88 4.80
C TRP A 133 6.31 13.95 5.33
N ARG A 134 5.87 14.81 6.25
CA ARG A 134 6.75 15.78 6.93
C ARG A 134 7.84 15.13 7.79
N THR A 135 7.65 13.88 8.24
CA THR A 135 8.65 13.15 9.04
C THR A 135 9.65 12.36 8.19
N ARG A 136 9.59 12.46 6.85
CA ARG A 136 10.42 11.67 5.92
C ARG A 136 11.92 11.70 6.21
N GLU A 137 12.47 12.85 6.61
CA GLU A 137 13.91 12.99 6.89
C GLU A 137 14.30 12.26 8.18
N LYS A 138 13.40 12.22 9.17
CA LYS A 138 13.58 11.41 10.37
C LYS A 138 13.55 9.93 10.01
N PHE A 139 12.55 9.52 9.21
CA PHE A 139 12.45 8.15 8.74
C PHE A 139 13.67 7.71 7.93
N GLU A 140 14.20 8.55 7.03
CA GLU A 140 15.39 8.26 6.24
C GLU A 140 16.61 7.93 7.12
N ARG A 141 16.82 8.73 8.19
CA ARG A 141 17.90 8.47 9.14
C ARG A 141 17.69 7.15 9.87
N GLU A 142 16.51 6.96 10.46
CA GLU A 142 16.21 5.76 11.26
C GLU A 142 16.27 4.47 10.41
N VAL A 143 15.76 4.50 9.18
CA VAL A 143 15.83 3.35 8.28
C VAL A 143 17.26 3.11 7.78
N SER A 144 18.05 4.16 7.54
CA SER A 144 19.46 4.01 7.17
C SER A 144 20.30 3.44 8.30
N GLU A 145 20.04 3.84 9.55
CA GLU A 145 20.69 3.30 10.74
C GLU A 145 20.33 1.82 10.92
N ALA A 146 19.05 1.48 10.80
CA ALA A 146 18.60 0.10 10.93
C ALA A 146 19.10 -0.81 9.80
N LEU A 147 19.24 -0.30 8.56
CA LEU A 147 19.78 -1.05 7.44
C LEU A 147 21.29 -1.31 7.55
N ALA A 148 22.03 -0.46 8.28
CA ALA A 148 23.47 -0.60 8.43
C ALA A 148 23.87 -1.90 9.13
N GLU A 149 23.03 -2.38 10.06
CA GLU A 149 23.21 -3.65 10.75
C GLU A 149 21.87 -4.18 11.30
N PHE A 150 21.40 -5.29 10.74
CA PHE A 150 20.24 -6.03 11.25
C PHE A 150 20.39 -7.52 10.94
N SER A 151 19.51 -8.34 11.51
CA SER A 151 19.40 -9.76 11.17
C SER A 151 18.00 -10.05 10.65
N PHE A 152 17.91 -10.83 9.58
CA PHE A 152 16.66 -11.36 9.04
C PHE A 152 16.64 -12.88 9.23
N CYS A 153 15.68 -13.39 9.99
CA CYS A 153 15.59 -14.82 10.29
C CYS A 153 16.89 -15.46 10.83
N GLY A 154 17.70 -14.69 11.57
CA GLY A 154 19.00 -15.11 12.09
C GLY A 154 20.18 -14.88 11.12
N HIS A 155 19.93 -14.45 9.89
CA HIS A 155 20.96 -14.11 8.92
C HIS A 155 21.35 -12.63 9.03
N PRO A 156 22.61 -12.31 9.39
CA PRO A 156 23.07 -10.93 9.47
C PRO A 156 23.13 -10.29 8.08
N LEU A 157 22.68 -9.04 7.98
CA LEU A 157 22.69 -8.23 6.77
C LEU A 157 23.22 -6.82 7.08
N ARG A 158 24.01 -6.28 6.15
CA ARG A 158 24.50 -4.89 6.19
C ARG A 158 24.24 -4.21 4.87
N VAL A 159 23.25 -3.34 4.85
CA VAL A 159 22.73 -2.76 3.62
C VAL A 159 22.99 -1.27 3.60
N ARG A 160 23.70 -0.79 2.57
CA ARG A 160 24.01 0.62 2.41
C ARG A 160 22.91 1.30 1.60
N LEU A 161 22.14 2.17 2.25
CA LEU A 161 21.15 2.99 1.56
C LEU A 161 21.86 4.05 0.71
N ARG A 162 21.92 3.84 -0.62
CA ARG A 162 22.58 4.74 -1.58
C ARG A 162 21.66 5.79 -2.15
N TYR A 163 20.37 5.49 -2.20
CA TYR A 163 19.36 6.38 -2.74
C TYR A 163 18.07 6.20 -1.95
N PHE A 164 17.49 7.30 -1.49
CA PHE A 164 16.21 7.31 -0.81
C PHE A 164 15.28 8.32 -1.48
N VAL A 165 14.05 7.90 -1.74
CA VAL A 165 12.99 8.81 -2.19
C VAL A 165 11.71 8.54 -1.41
N CYS A 166 11.22 9.56 -0.72
CA CYS A 166 9.93 9.50 -0.05
C CYS A 166 9.01 10.58 -0.61
N VAL A 167 7.87 10.13 -1.11
CA VAL A 167 6.82 10.98 -1.69
C VAL A 167 5.55 10.85 -0.86
N PRO A 168 4.64 11.84 -0.92
CA PRO A 168 3.30 11.62 -0.41
C PRO A 168 2.60 10.50 -1.22
N GLU A 169 1.65 9.80 -0.61
CA GLU A 169 0.78 8.84 -1.30
C GLU A 169 0.12 9.52 -2.51
N GLY A 170 0.25 8.90 -3.67
CA GLY A 170 -0.14 9.47 -4.96
C GLY A 170 1.01 10.15 -5.70
N GLY A 171 2.17 10.29 -5.07
CA GLY A 171 3.37 10.85 -5.67
C GLY A 171 3.92 9.99 -6.81
N GLY A 172 3.74 8.66 -6.78
CA GLY A 172 4.11 7.80 -7.90
C GLY A 172 3.27 8.07 -9.14
N HIS A 173 1.97 8.32 -8.96
CA HIS A 173 1.10 8.81 -10.06
C HIS A 173 1.55 10.18 -10.58
N MET A 174 1.86 11.10 -9.66
CA MET A 174 2.31 12.45 -10.00
C MET A 174 3.61 12.42 -10.81
N MET A 175 4.57 11.58 -10.42
CA MET A 175 5.84 11.41 -11.13
C MET A 175 5.65 10.87 -12.54
N VAL A 176 4.80 9.85 -12.72
CA VAL A 176 4.48 9.32 -14.05
C VAL A 176 3.77 10.37 -14.90
N ARG A 177 2.89 11.18 -14.30
CA ARG A 177 2.21 12.27 -15.01
C ARG A 177 3.19 13.37 -15.41
N GLY A 178 4.09 13.78 -14.51
CA GLY A 178 5.15 14.75 -14.79
C GLY A 178 6.08 14.30 -15.91
N ASP A 179 6.46 13.02 -15.94
CA ASP A 179 7.26 12.45 -17.03
C ASP A 179 6.57 12.55 -18.40
N ARG A 180 5.24 12.48 -18.45
CA ARG A 180 4.46 12.56 -19.69
C ARG A 180 4.22 13.99 -20.15
N LEU A 181 3.94 14.90 -19.20
CA LEU A 181 3.66 16.31 -19.50
C LEU A 181 4.95 17.12 -19.72
N GLY A 182 6.08 16.68 -19.17
CA GLY A 182 7.34 17.41 -19.26
C GLY A 182 7.24 18.81 -18.68
N ILE A 183 7.58 19.83 -19.47
CA ILE A 183 7.58 21.23 -19.04
C ILE A 183 6.17 21.73 -18.69
N ASP A 184 5.13 21.19 -19.33
CA ASP A 184 3.74 21.59 -19.11
C ASP A 184 3.23 21.21 -17.71
N PHE A 185 3.87 20.24 -17.05
CA PHE A 185 3.53 19.87 -15.67
C PHE A 185 3.58 21.08 -14.72
N ASN A 186 4.53 21.99 -14.94
CA ASN A 186 4.71 23.19 -14.11
C ASN A 186 3.69 24.31 -14.42
N GLN A 187 2.79 24.13 -15.39
CA GLN A 187 1.73 25.08 -15.71
C GLN A 187 0.36 24.62 -15.20
N GLU A 188 0.26 23.37 -14.72
CA GLU A 188 -0.99 22.72 -14.36
C GLU A 188 -1.15 22.63 -12.83
N VAL A 189 -2.40 22.66 -12.39
CA VAL A 189 -2.84 22.30 -11.03
C VAL A 189 -3.38 20.88 -11.08
N ILE A 190 -2.58 19.92 -10.63
CA ILE A 190 -2.89 18.49 -10.68
C ILE A 190 -3.20 18.00 -9.27
N VAL A 191 -4.37 17.40 -9.10
CA VAL A 191 -4.82 16.84 -7.83
C VAL A 191 -4.78 15.33 -7.90
N THR A 192 -3.97 14.69 -7.05
CA THR A 192 -4.00 13.24 -6.89
C THR A 192 -4.79 12.87 -5.64
N ILE A 193 -5.75 11.96 -5.80
CA ILE A 193 -6.55 11.43 -4.70
C ILE A 193 -6.21 9.96 -4.52
N MET A 194 -5.60 9.63 -3.39
CA MET A 194 -5.38 8.24 -2.98
C MET A 194 -6.44 7.80 -2.00
N PHE A 195 -7.42 7.05 -2.51
CA PHE A 195 -8.50 6.53 -1.71
C PHE A 195 -8.16 5.13 -1.19
N GLY A 196 -7.59 5.07 0.00
CA GLY A 196 -7.02 3.88 0.62
C GLY A 196 -7.91 3.20 1.66
N PHE A 197 -7.39 2.10 2.21
CA PHE A 197 -8.08 1.37 3.27
C PHE A 197 -8.06 2.11 4.61
N ARG A 198 -6.92 2.72 4.96
CA ARG A 198 -6.70 3.50 6.18
C ARG A 198 -7.19 4.94 6.00
N ASP A 199 -6.64 5.60 4.99
CA ASP A 199 -6.78 7.04 4.79
C ASP A 199 -7.32 7.40 3.41
N LEU A 200 -7.73 8.65 3.29
CA LEU A 200 -7.98 9.37 2.05
C LEU A 200 -6.99 10.53 1.98
N SER A 201 -6.05 10.45 1.04
CA SER A 201 -5.06 11.51 0.81
C SER A 201 -5.43 12.30 -0.44
N VAL A 202 -5.46 13.62 -0.33
CA VAL A 202 -5.62 14.57 -1.45
C VAL A 202 -4.34 15.38 -1.53
N VAL A 203 -3.57 15.19 -2.60
CA VAL A 203 -2.30 15.86 -2.85
C VAL A 203 -2.46 16.76 -4.06
N VAL A 204 -2.11 18.03 -3.92
CA VAL A 204 -2.19 19.02 -4.98
C VAL A 204 -0.77 19.39 -5.39
N SER A 205 -0.45 19.24 -6.67
CA SER A 205 0.69 19.90 -7.29
C SER A 205 0.18 21.15 -8.01
N ASP A 206 0.44 22.32 -7.43
CA ASP A 206 0.18 23.60 -8.08
C ASP A 206 1.51 24.08 -8.67
N ARG A 207 1.65 23.94 -10.01
CA ARG A 207 2.81 24.43 -10.75
C ARG A 207 4.15 23.93 -10.17
N GLY A 208 4.17 22.66 -9.77
CA GLY A 208 5.34 22.00 -9.16
C GLY A 208 5.46 22.15 -7.63
N VAL A 209 4.65 22.99 -6.99
CA VAL A 209 4.61 23.09 -5.52
C VAL A 209 3.60 22.09 -4.96
N ILE A 210 4.04 21.25 -4.02
CA ILE A 210 3.20 20.20 -3.44
C ILE A 210 2.55 20.70 -2.14
N SER A 211 1.23 20.56 -2.07
CA SER A 211 0.42 20.71 -0.87
C SER A 211 -0.56 19.54 -0.75
N GLY A 212 -1.30 19.43 0.36
CA GLY A 212 -2.26 18.35 0.51
C GLY A 212 -2.73 18.12 1.93
N HIS A 213 -3.63 17.14 2.05
CA HIS A 213 -4.23 16.72 3.30
C HIS A 213 -4.46 15.20 3.26
N THR A 214 -4.38 14.58 4.43
CA THR A 214 -4.75 13.18 4.63
C THR A 214 -5.74 13.12 5.78
N GLU A 215 -6.86 12.47 5.56
CA GLU A 215 -7.87 12.23 6.58
C GLU A 215 -8.04 10.72 6.84
N PRO A 216 -8.37 10.30 8.07
CA PRO A 216 -8.74 8.92 8.41
C PRO A 216 -10.16 8.62 7.91
N LEU A 217 -10.35 8.76 6.60
CA LEU A 217 -11.58 8.55 5.85
C LEU A 217 -11.43 7.36 4.88
N GLY A 218 -10.49 6.44 5.12
CA GLY A 218 -10.39 5.20 4.36
C GLY A 218 -11.52 4.21 4.68
N LYS A 219 -11.60 3.13 3.88
CA LYS A 219 -12.69 2.14 3.96
C LYS A 219 -12.81 1.47 5.34
N TYR A 220 -11.73 1.42 6.13
CA TYR A 220 -11.77 0.90 7.50
C TYR A 220 -12.78 1.66 8.38
N ARG A 221 -12.95 2.97 8.19
CA ARG A 221 -13.94 3.77 8.93
C ARG A 221 -15.37 3.25 8.70
N MET A 222 -15.72 2.96 7.44
CA MET A 222 -17.02 2.36 7.12
C MET A 222 -17.19 1.00 7.79
N LEU A 223 -16.13 0.17 7.80
CA LEU A 223 -16.15 -1.13 8.45
C LEU A 223 -16.41 -1.02 9.97
N ARG A 224 -15.77 -0.05 10.64
CA ARG A 224 -16.01 0.25 12.06
C ARG A 224 -17.45 0.68 12.34
N MET A 225 -18.05 1.47 11.46
CA MET A 225 -19.46 1.86 11.57
C MET A 225 -20.39 0.64 11.48
N VAL A 226 -20.09 -0.32 10.61
CA VAL A 226 -20.84 -1.58 10.53
C VAL A 226 -20.65 -2.42 11.80
N GLN A 227 -19.41 -2.59 12.25
CA GLN A 227 -19.10 -3.32 13.49
C GLN A 227 -19.76 -2.70 14.73
N GLY A 228 -19.88 -1.37 14.78
CA GLY A 228 -20.58 -0.66 15.86
C GLY A 228 -22.10 -0.88 15.89
N ARG A 229 -22.67 -1.45 14.82
CA ARG A 229 -24.11 -1.71 14.64
C ARG A 229 -24.46 -3.19 14.60
N THR A 230 -23.47 -4.07 14.70
CA THR A 230 -23.62 -5.53 14.52
C THR A 230 -22.81 -6.30 15.57
N ALA A 231 -23.23 -7.51 15.91
CA ALA A 231 -22.56 -8.31 16.93
C ALA A 231 -21.44 -9.20 16.35
N GLY A 232 -20.32 -9.31 17.07
CA GLY A 232 -19.37 -10.41 16.95
C GLY A 232 -18.52 -10.50 15.67
N HIS A 233 -18.35 -9.39 14.93
CA HIS A 233 -17.38 -9.27 13.82
C HIS A 233 -16.02 -8.72 14.27
N THR A 234 -15.54 -9.15 15.44
CA THR A 234 -14.34 -8.62 16.11
C THR A 234 -13.08 -9.45 15.93
N SER A 235 -13.19 -10.69 15.42
CA SER A 235 -12.02 -11.48 15.03
C SER A 235 -11.54 -11.08 13.64
N ARG A 236 -10.24 -11.23 13.38
CA ARG A 236 -9.65 -10.85 12.09
C ARG A 236 -10.26 -11.61 10.92
N GLU A 237 -10.51 -12.91 11.05
CA GLU A 237 -11.13 -13.70 9.98
C GLU A 237 -12.53 -13.19 9.65
N ARG A 238 -13.30 -12.77 10.67
CA ARG A 238 -14.65 -12.26 10.49
C ARG A 238 -14.66 -10.85 9.93
N GLU A 239 -13.77 -10.00 10.39
CA GLU A 239 -13.57 -8.66 9.84
C GLU A 239 -13.21 -8.74 8.35
N ARG A 240 -12.27 -9.61 7.98
CA ARG A 240 -11.90 -9.87 6.59
C ARG A 240 -13.09 -10.35 5.78
N LYS A 241 -13.83 -11.36 6.27
CA LYS A 241 -14.99 -11.91 5.57
C LYS A 241 -16.09 -10.86 5.40
N LEU A 242 -16.31 -10.00 6.41
CA LEU A 242 -17.25 -8.88 6.33
C LEU A 242 -16.81 -7.87 5.27
N LEU A 243 -15.53 -7.49 5.26
CA LEU A 243 -14.96 -6.56 4.28
C LEU A 243 -15.05 -7.10 2.84
N GLU A 244 -14.72 -8.37 2.63
CA GLU A 244 -14.85 -9.08 1.35
C GLU A 244 -16.31 -9.09 0.88
N THR A 245 -17.24 -9.44 1.77
CA THR A 245 -18.68 -9.44 1.45
C THR A 245 -19.15 -8.03 1.06
N ILE A 246 -18.79 -7.00 1.84
CA ILE A 246 -19.15 -5.60 1.55
C ILE A 246 -18.58 -5.15 0.19
N HIS A 247 -17.35 -5.55 -0.13
CA HIS A 247 -16.74 -5.23 -1.41
C HIS A 247 -17.49 -5.87 -2.58
N GLN A 248 -17.77 -7.17 -2.49
CA GLN A 248 -18.44 -7.94 -3.54
C GLN A 248 -19.86 -7.45 -3.82
N VAL A 249 -20.63 -7.06 -2.79
CA VAL A 249 -22.01 -6.60 -2.99
C VAL A 249 -22.11 -5.20 -3.56
N GLY A 250 -21.06 -4.38 -3.45
CA GLY A 250 -21.09 -3.00 -3.92
C GLY A 250 -22.24 -2.19 -3.30
N GLY A 251 -23.01 -1.52 -4.16
CA GLY A 251 -24.26 -0.84 -3.77
C GLY A 251 -25.49 -1.75 -3.71
N ALA A 252 -25.41 -3.01 -4.18
CA ALA A 252 -26.53 -3.94 -4.28
C ALA A 252 -26.73 -4.76 -2.98
N ILE A 253 -26.85 -4.07 -1.85
CA ILE A 253 -26.88 -4.67 -0.51
C ILE A 253 -28.23 -5.38 -0.28
N LYS A 254 -28.18 -6.70 -0.03
CA LYS A 254 -29.36 -7.55 0.26
C LYS A 254 -29.03 -8.53 1.38
N PRO A 255 -29.98 -8.88 2.26
CA PRO A 255 -29.76 -9.80 3.39
C PRO A 255 -29.12 -11.14 2.99
N LYS A 256 -29.52 -11.70 1.83
CA LYS A 256 -29.00 -12.98 1.34
C LYS A 256 -27.47 -13.04 1.21
N HIS A 257 -26.81 -11.90 1.00
CA HIS A 257 -25.35 -11.82 0.86
C HIS A 257 -24.63 -12.01 2.21
N PHE A 258 -25.31 -11.73 3.33
CA PHE A 258 -24.72 -11.72 4.67
C PHE A 258 -25.07 -12.96 5.50
N HIS A 259 -25.84 -13.92 4.97
CA HIS A 259 -26.13 -15.18 5.68
C HIS A 259 -24.89 -15.95 6.14
N SER A 260 -23.78 -15.84 5.40
CA SER A 260 -22.54 -16.54 5.76
C SER A 260 -21.79 -15.87 6.93
N LEU A 261 -22.19 -14.66 7.30
CA LEU A 261 -21.62 -13.87 8.40
C LEU A 261 -22.42 -13.96 9.68
N ALA A 262 -23.69 -14.38 9.59
CA ALA A 262 -24.54 -14.59 10.75
C ALA A 262 -23.96 -15.68 11.69
N LEU A 263 -23.92 -15.37 12.98
CA LEU A 263 -23.35 -16.15 14.06
C LEU A 263 -24.31 -17.19 14.59
N SER A 264 -25.62 -16.91 14.50
CA SER A 264 -26.63 -17.83 14.98
C SER A 264 -26.65 -19.14 14.20
N LYS A 265 -26.69 -20.27 14.93
CA LYS A 265 -26.91 -21.61 14.37
C LYS A 265 -28.40 -21.90 14.11
N HIS A 266 -29.32 -21.09 14.65
CA HIS A 266 -30.76 -21.26 14.45
C HIS A 266 -31.21 -20.55 13.17
N LYS A 267 -31.89 -21.27 12.26
CA LYS A 267 -32.27 -20.76 10.93
C LYS A 267 -33.03 -19.42 10.94
N GLY A 268 -34.00 -19.24 11.85
CA GLY A 268 -34.77 -17.99 11.97
C GLY A 268 -33.90 -16.80 12.37
N ARG A 269 -33.21 -16.92 13.51
CA ARG A 269 -32.27 -15.91 14.01
C ARG A 269 -31.11 -15.61 13.03
N LYS A 270 -30.69 -16.60 12.25
CA LYS A 270 -29.66 -16.42 11.21
C LYS A 270 -30.15 -15.52 10.06
N ALA A 271 -31.43 -15.57 9.73
CA ALA A 271 -32.03 -14.69 8.72
C ALA A 271 -32.18 -13.27 9.26
N GLU A 272 -32.66 -13.12 10.50
CA GLU A 272 -32.76 -11.84 11.20
C GLU A 272 -31.41 -11.13 11.29
N GLU A 273 -30.37 -11.84 11.75
CA GLU A 273 -29.01 -11.29 11.84
C GLU A 273 -28.45 -10.87 10.46
N ALA A 274 -28.76 -11.61 9.40
CA ALA A 274 -28.35 -11.21 8.05
C ALA A 274 -29.09 -9.96 7.55
N VAL A 275 -30.33 -9.73 8.00
CA VAL A 275 -31.06 -8.47 7.75
C VAL A 275 -30.40 -7.32 8.51
N GLU A 276 -30.10 -7.51 9.80
CA GLU A 276 -29.41 -6.51 10.62
C GLU A 276 -28.07 -6.09 10.02
N ILE A 277 -27.23 -7.06 9.60
CA ILE A 277 -25.95 -6.77 8.95
C ILE A 277 -26.17 -5.98 7.65
N ALA A 278 -27.15 -6.36 6.82
CA ALA A 278 -27.43 -5.66 5.57
C ALA A 278 -27.88 -4.21 5.80
N GLU A 279 -28.74 -3.97 6.79
CA GLU A 279 -29.20 -2.63 7.17
C GLU A 279 -28.05 -1.78 7.72
N ALA A 280 -27.21 -2.38 8.59
CA ALA A 280 -26.02 -1.73 9.12
C ALA A 280 -25.06 -1.30 7.99
N VAL A 281 -24.79 -2.18 7.02
CA VAL A 281 -23.94 -1.88 5.85
C VAL A 281 -24.55 -0.77 5.00
N LYS A 282 -25.86 -0.83 4.72
CA LYS A 282 -26.55 0.18 3.91
C LYS A 282 -26.47 1.56 4.55
N SER A 283 -26.81 1.66 5.83
CA SER A 283 -26.75 2.91 6.57
C SER A 283 -25.31 3.42 6.71
N ALA A 284 -24.35 2.54 7.02
CA ALA A 284 -22.96 2.92 7.21
C ALA A 284 -22.33 3.43 5.91
N ARG A 285 -22.62 2.77 4.78
CA ARG A 285 -22.14 3.18 3.46
C ARG A 285 -22.65 4.58 3.08
N ALA A 286 -23.93 4.85 3.31
CA ALA A 286 -24.53 6.14 2.99
C ALA A 286 -23.93 7.28 3.83
N GLU A 287 -23.82 7.07 5.14
CA GLU A 287 -23.22 8.05 6.06
C GLU A 287 -21.74 8.26 5.75
N TYR A 288 -20.96 7.18 5.57
CA TYR A 288 -19.55 7.26 5.20
C TYR A 288 -19.34 8.02 3.88
N TRP A 289 -20.15 7.74 2.85
CA TRP A 289 -20.05 8.45 1.58
C TRP A 289 -20.36 9.95 1.71
N ALA A 290 -21.31 10.34 2.56
CA ALA A 290 -21.60 11.75 2.83
C ALA A 290 -20.39 12.47 3.46
N MET A 291 -19.61 11.78 4.30
CA MET A 291 -18.38 12.32 4.88
C MET A 291 -17.29 12.48 3.84
N VAL A 292 -17.05 11.44 3.04
CA VAL A 292 -16.04 11.43 1.97
C VAL A 292 -16.34 12.50 0.93
N SER A 293 -17.57 12.55 0.42
CA SER A 293 -17.97 13.52 -0.61
C SER A 293 -17.82 14.95 -0.11
N ARG A 294 -18.23 15.26 1.13
CA ARG A 294 -18.04 16.59 1.73
C ARG A 294 -16.56 16.97 1.82
N HIS A 295 -15.72 16.04 2.28
CA HIS A 295 -14.29 16.27 2.37
C HIS A 295 -13.66 16.54 0.99
N LEU A 296 -13.95 15.70 0.00
CA LEU A 296 -13.45 15.88 -1.37
C LEU A 296 -13.85 17.23 -1.96
N LEU A 297 -15.11 17.65 -1.81
CA LEU A 297 -15.57 18.95 -2.29
C LEU A 297 -14.87 20.13 -1.61
N SER A 298 -14.44 19.97 -0.36
CA SER A 298 -13.68 21.00 0.36
C SER A 298 -12.18 20.99 0.07
N ALA A 299 -11.61 19.82 -0.26
CA ALA A 299 -10.17 19.63 -0.37
C ALA A 299 -9.63 19.86 -1.79
N ILE A 300 -10.48 19.72 -2.82
CA ILE A 300 -10.08 19.90 -4.21
C ILE A 300 -10.19 21.40 -4.56
N PRO A 301 -9.09 22.04 -5.02
CA PRO A 301 -9.11 23.45 -5.44
C PRO A 301 -9.99 23.67 -6.68
N ALA A 302 -10.60 24.85 -6.79
CA ALA A 302 -11.48 25.20 -7.90
C ALA A 302 -10.72 25.33 -9.24
N GLU A 303 -9.45 25.72 -9.16
CA GLU A 303 -8.51 25.91 -10.24
C GLU A 303 -7.85 24.60 -10.73
N ALA A 304 -8.22 23.44 -10.17
CA ALA A 304 -7.71 22.15 -10.61
C ALA A 304 -7.90 21.97 -12.13
N ASN A 305 -6.83 21.60 -12.83
CA ASN A 305 -6.89 21.26 -14.25
C ASN A 305 -7.12 19.77 -14.47
N GLU A 306 -6.58 18.95 -13.56
CA GLU A 306 -6.70 17.49 -13.60
C GLU A 306 -6.86 16.88 -12.21
N ILE A 307 -7.69 15.85 -12.10
CA ILE A 307 -7.82 15.00 -10.93
C ILE A 307 -7.44 13.57 -11.31
N ILE A 308 -6.43 13.02 -10.64
CA ILE A 308 -5.97 11.64 -10.77
C ILE A 308 -6.50 10.83 -9.59
N LEU A 309 -7.29 9.80 -9.88
CA LEU A 309 -7.90 8.92 -8.87
C LEU A 309 -7.10 7.61 -8.75
N GLY A 310 -6.60 7.34 -7.55
CA GLY A 310 -5.88 6.12 -7.20
C GLY A 310 -6.40 5.47 -5.91
N GLY A 311 -5.74 4.37 -5.51
CA GLY A 311 -6.10 3.58 -4.33
C GLY A 311 -7.29 2.64 -4.54
N GLY A 312 -7.27 1.50 -3.84
CA GLY A 312 -8.25 0.42 -4.07
C GLY A 312 -9.70 0.75 -3.71
N VAL A 313 -9.95 1.80 -2.92
CA VAL A 313 -11.32 2.21 -2.55
C VAL A 313 -11.97 3.07 -3.64
N SER A 314 -11.17 3.70 -4.51
CA SER A 314 -11.68 4.46 -5.63
C SER A 314 -12.47 3.59 -6.62
N ASP A 315 -12.05 2.35 -6.85
CA ASP A 315 -12.78 1.39 -7.70
C ASP A 315 -14.13 0.99 -7.07
N TYR A 316 -14.19 0.84 -5.73
CA TYR A 316 -15.42 0.50 -5.02
C TYR A 316 -16.48 1.62 -5.04
N PHE A 317 -16.07 2.89 -5.03
CA PHE A 317 -16.95 4.07 -5.15
C PHE A 317 -16.90 4.71 -6.53
N ARG A 318 -16.48 3.97 -7.56
CA ARG A 318 -16.24 4.54 -8.90
C ARG A 318 -17.45 5.30 -9.46
N PRO A 319 -18.68 4.75 -9.44
CA PRO A 319 -19.85 5.48 -9.95
C PRO A 319 -20.11 6.78 -9.17
N GLU A 320 -20.02 6.73 -7.84
CA GLU A 320 -20.28 7.90 -7.01
C GLU A 320 -19.20 8.97 -7.12
N LEU A 321 -17.93 8.58 -7.22
CA LEU A 321 -16.82 9.50 -7.50
C LEU A 321 -16.98 10.15 -8.87
N GLN A 322 -17.28 9.37 -9.91
CA GLN A 322 -17.52 9.90 -11.25
C GLN A 322 -18.65 10.92 -11.23
N GLN A 323 -19.76 10.60 -10.57
CA GLN A 323 -20.91 11.50 -10.45
C GLN A 323 -20.58 12.77 -9.67
N LEU A 324 -19.92 12.64 -8.50
CA LEU A 324 -19.55 13.76 -7.65
C LEU A 324 -18.61 14.72 -8.39
N LEU A 325 -17.56 14.18 -9.01
CA LEU A 325 -16.51 14.99 -9.63
C LEU A 325 -16.99 15.60 -10.95
N SER A 326 -17.67 14.85 -11.81
CA SER A 326 -18.18 15.40 -13.08
C SER A 326 -19.22 16.50 -12.84
N ARG A 327 -19.97 16.43 -11.73
CA ARG A 327 -20.98 17.45 -11.39
C ARG A 327 -20.37 18.74 -10.83
N ASN A 328 -19.33 18.64 -9.99
CA ASN A 328 -18.78 19.80 -9.28
C ASN A 328 -17.50 20.37 -9.93
N PHE A 329 -16.84 19.57 -10.77
CA PHE A 329 -15.57 19.88 -11.45
C PHE A 329 -15.67 19.57 -12.95
N ALA A 330 -16.76 20.02 -13.60
CA ALA A 330 -17.12 19.62 -14.97
C ALA A 330 -16.06 19.95 -16.04
N GLN A 331 -15.22 20.95 -15.81
CA GLN A 331 -14.15 21.37 -16.72
C GLN A 331 -12.80 20.71 -16.41
N VAL A 332 -12.73 19.92 -15.34
CA VAL A 332 -11.49 19.30 -14.86
C VAL A 332 -11.32 17.94 -15.50
N ARG A 333 -10.13 17.65 -16.03
CA ARG A 333 -9.84 16.34 -16.61
C ARG A 333 -9.82 15.29 -15.50
N LEU A 334 -10.59 14.22 -15.64
CA LEU A 334 -10.58 13.11 -14.71
C LEU A 334 -9.75 11.97 -15.29
N SER A 335 -8.63 11.64 -14.65
CA SER A 335 -7.83 10.46 -14.96
C SER A 335 -7.98 9.43 -13.85
N TRP A 336 -8.19 8.19 -14.25
CA TRP A 336 -8.15 7.05 -13.33
C TRP A 336 -6.76 6.43 -13.45
N SER A 337 -6.24 5.89 -12.35
CA SER A 337 -5.00 5.12 -12.32
C SER A 337 -4.96 3.91 -13.28
N ALA A 338 -6.06 3.61 -13.98
CA ALA A 338 -6.19 2.64 -15.05
C ALA A 338 -5.05 2.68 -16.08
N GLU A 339 -4.48 3.87 -16.35
CA GLU A 339 -3.33 4.01 -17.26
C GLU A 339 -2.08 3.27 -16.78
N LEU A 340 -1.90 3.09 -15.47
CA LEU A 340 -0.82 2.27 -14.89
C LEU A 340 -1.30 0.86 -14.53
N GLU A 341 -2.61 0.62 -14.48
CA GLU A 341 -3.20 -0.68 -14.11
C GLU A 341 -2.75 -1.77 -15.08
N GLU A 342 -2.76 -1.47 -16.39
CA GLU A 342 -2.32 -2.40 -17.42
C GLU A 342 -0.79 -2.60 -17.40
N ASP A 343 -0.01 -1.54 -17.22
CA ASP A 343 1.44 -1.63 -17.07
C ASP A 343 1.83 -2.53 -15.88
N VAL A 344 1.14 -2.39 -14.75
CA VAL A 344 1.30 -3.24 -13.56
C VAL A 344 0.93 -4.68 -13.89
N ARG A 345 -0.24 -4.90 -14.51
CA ARG A 345 -0.74 -6.22 -14.86
C ARG A 345 0.26 -6.98 -15.74
N VAL A 346 0.77 -6.33 -16.79
CA VAL A 346 1.74 -6.90 -17.72
C VAL A 346 3.09 -7.11 -17.03
N SER A 347 3.58 -6.13 -16.26
CA SER A 347 4.89 -6.21 -15.60
C SER A 347 5.01 -7.36 -14.61
N PHE A 348 3.91 -7.68 -13.93
CA PHE A 348 3.89 -8.74 -12.91
C PHE A 348 3.14 -10.01 -13.36
N ASN A 349 2.76 -10.09 -14.63
CA ASN A 349 1.99 -11.20 -15.20
C ASN A 349 0.74 -11.55 -14.38
N LEU A 350 0.00 -10.54 -13.94
CA LEU A 350 -1.21 -10.71 -13.13
C LEU A 350 -2.40 -11.08 -14.04
N PRO A 351 -3.26 -12.02 -13.61
CA PRO A 351 -4.43 -12.39 -14.38
C PRO A 351 -5.48 -11.26 -14.35
N PRO A 352 -6.37 -11.13 -15.35
CA PRO A 352 -7.35 -10.03 -15.43
C PRO A 352 -8.28 -9.92 -14.21
N GLN A 353 -8.50 -11.01 -13.48
CA GLN A 353 -9.32 -11.06 -12.27
C GLN A 353 -8.68 -10.30 -11.08
N GLU A 354 -7.36 -10.10 -11.10
CA GLU A 354 -6.59 -9.39 -10.06
C GLU A 354 -6.56 -7.87 -10.27
N ARG A 355 -7.53 -7.33 -11.01
CA ARG A 355 -7.71 -5.88 -11.23
C ARG A 355 -7.61 -5.06 -9.94
N GLY A 356 -8.21 -5.55 -8.85
CA GLY A 356 -8.15 -4.89 -7.55
C GLY A 356 -6.73 -4.77 -6.99
N LEU A 357 -5.89 -5.80 -7.18
CA LEU A 357 -4.48 -5.75 -6.80
C LEU A 357 -3.70 -4.78 -7.73
N CYS A 358 -3.96 -4.81 -9.03
CA CYS A 358 -3.31 -3.91 -9.98
C CYS A 358 -3.50 -2.44 -9.59
N VAL A 359 -4.74 -2.01 -9.34
CA VAL A 359 -5.05 -0.64 -8.90
C VAL A 359 -4.29 -0.28 -7.62
N ARG A 360 -4.21 -1.20 -6.66
CA ARG A 360 -3.51 -1.00 -5.37
C ARG A 360 -1.99 -0.91 -5.49
N LEU A 361 -1.41 -1.34 -6.61
CA LEU A 361 0.03 -1.29 -6.88
C LEU A 361 0.46 -0.07 -7.69
N THR A 362 -0.47 0.61 -8.36
CA THR A 362 -0.13 1.64 -9.34
C THR A 362 0.74 2.78 -8.80
N ASP A 363 0.51 3.25 -7.57
CA ASP A 363 1.32 4.32 -6.96
C ASP A 363 2.76 3.84 -6.67
N ALA A 364 2.92 2.71 -5.99
CA ALA A 364 4.24 2.11 -5.73
C ALA A 364 4.97 1.74 -7.03
N TYR A 365 4.24 1.26 -8.05
CA TYR A 365 4.81 0.95 -9.35
C TYR A 365 5.25 2.21 -10.11
N GLY A 366 4.46 3.28 -10.08
CA GLY A 366 4.83 4.58 -10.65
C GLY A 366 6.10 5.14 -10.02
N LEU A 367 6.19 5.09 -8.68
CA LEU A 367 7.39 5.48 -7.95
C LEU A 367 8.59 4.58 -8.29
N SER A 368 8.39 3.27 -8.44
CA SER A 368 9.45 2.33 -8.86
C SER A 368 9.99 2.66 -10.25
N ARG A 369 9.14 3.05 -11.20
CA ARG A 369 9.57 3.49 -12.54
C ARG A 369 10.37 4.78 -12.48
N TYR A 370 9.94 5.75 -11.66
CA TYR A 370 10.69 6.97 -11.43
C TYR A 370 12.08 6.67 -10.87
N MET A 371 12.16 5.86 -9.80
CA MET A 371 13.42 5.43 -9.20
C MET A 371 14.35 4.76 -10.20
N GLN A 372 13.81 3.85 -11.02
CA GLN A 372 14.59 3.16 -12.06
C GLN A 372 15.27 4.16 -13.00
N LYS A 373 14.60 5.25 -13.40
CA LYS A 373 15.19 6.29 -14.25
C LYS A 373 16.30 7.07 -13.53
N GLN A 374 16.12 7.38 -12.25
CA GLN A 374 17.10 8.13 -11.46
C GLN A 374 18.35 7.31 -11.17
N VAL A 375 18.17 6.04 -10.82
CA VAL A 375 19.25 5.12 -10.43
C VAL A 375 19.92 4.47 -11.63
N CYS A 376 19.20 4.30 -12.76
CA CYS A 376 19.71 3.66 -13.99
C CYS A 376 19.38 4.47 -15.27
N PRO A 377 19.96 5.66 -15.47
CA PRO A 377 19.60 6.53 -16.60
C PRO A 377 19.83 5.92 -18.00
N LYS A 378 20.73 4.94 -18.13
CA LYS A 378 21.04 4.28 -19.42
C LYS A 378 20.05 3.17 -19.80
N ALA A 379 19.37 2.57 -18.82
CA ALA A 379 18.43 1.47 -19.05
C ALA A 379 17.07 1.96 -19.58
N SER A 380 16.72 3.22 -19.35
CA SER A 380 15.47 3.84 -19.81
C SER A 380 15.46 4.22 -21.29
N VAL A 381 16.64 4.40 -21.91
CA VAL A 381 16.79 4.82 -23.31
C VAL A 381 16.60 3.66 -24.30
N ALA A 382 16.90 2.43 -23.91
CA ALA A 382 16.81 1.26 -24.79
C ALA A 382 15.38 0.94 -25.27
N LYS A 383 14.34 1.30 -24.50
CA LYS A 383 12.94 1.10 -24.91
C LYS A 383 12.44 2.07 -25.99
N VAL A 384 13.06 3.25 -26.15
CA VAL A 384 12.61 4.25 -27.14
C VAL A 384 13.11 3.90 -28.54
N GLN A 385 14.17 3.08 -28.67
CA GLN A 385 14.75 2.71 -29.95
C GLN A 385 14.17 1.42 -30.56
N GLU A 386 13.40 0.63 -29.82
CA GLU A 386 12.73 -0.58 -30.33
C GLU A 386 11.26 -0.35 -30.74
N GLU A 387 10.70 0.86 -30.51
CA GLU A 387 9.32 1.24 -30.89
C GLU A 387 9.26 2.30 -32.02
N VAL A 388 10.32 2.44 -32.83
CA VAL A 388 10.32 3.28 -34.05
C VAL A 388 10.34 2.43 -35.31
#